data_AF-A0A8X6H6Z9-F1
#
_entry.id   AF-A0A8X6H6Z9-F1
#
_cell.length_a   1.000
_cell.length_b   1.000
_cell.length_c   1.000
_cell.angle_alpha   90.00
_cell.angle_beta   90.00
_cell.angle_gamma   90.00
#
_symmetry.space_group_name_H-M   'P 1'
#
loop_
_entity.id
_entity.type
_entity.pdbx_description
1 polymer ?
#
loop_
_entity_poly.entity_id
_entity_poly.type
_entity_poly.pdbx_seq_one_letter_code
_entity_poly.pdbx_strand_id
1 'polypeptide(L)'
;MEGLIEDNTIILGGFNEKNTTWGNPNTNARVSEFSNLVNDKAFLSLNDDTPTFRLNSYGSGDVLDLTFKSPSLFPYGSWRVLDNIGSDRLPILVEIDLKVIRIGVKNLH
;
A
#
# COMPACT_ATOMS: atom_id res chain seq x y z
N MET A 1 0.33 -6.60 -16.28
CA MET A 1 0.00 -6.44 -14.84
C MET A 1 -1.06 -7.47 -14.43
N GLU A 2 -2.04 -7.74 -15.31
CA GLU A 2 -2.88 -8.95 -15.24
C GLU A 2 -1.99 -10.22 -15.16
N GLY A 3 -2.18 -11.03 -14.12
CA GLY A 3 -1.38 -12.22 -13.81
C GLY A 3 -0.33 -12.06 -12.71
N LEU A 4 -0.01 -10.83 -12.29
CA LEU A 4 0.86 -10.56 -11.12
C LEU A 4 0.07 -10.09 -9.89
N ILE A 5 -1.18 -9.68 -10.09
CA ILE A 5 -2.06 -9.14 -9.05
C ILE A 5 -3.15 -10.16 -8.80
N GLU A 6 -2.93 -10.97 -7.78
CA GLU A 6 -3.79 -12.08 -7.36
C GLU A 6 -3.96 -12.07 -5.84
N ASP A 7 -4.52 -13.15 -5.29
CA ASP A 7 -4.64 -13.28 -3.85
C ASP A 7 -3.27 -13.42 -3.16
N ASN A 8 -3.20 -13.17 -1.85
CA ASN A 8 -1.95 -13.11 -1.07
C ASN A 8 -0.92 -12.11 -1.61
N THR A 9 -1.38 -10.97 -2.12
CA THR A 9 -0.51 -9.94 -2.72
C THR A 9 -0.56 -8.64 -1.94
N ILE A 10 0.61 -8.01 -1.79
CA ILE A 10 0.76 -6.62 -1.33
C ILE A 10 1.40 -5.82 -2.46
N ILE A 11 0.83 -4.66 -2.75
CA ILE A 11 1.35 -3.71 -3.72
C ILE A 11 1.78 -2.47 -2.94
N LEU A 12 3.03 -2.05 -3.05
CA LEU A 12 3.52 -0.78 -2.49
C LEU A 12 4.42 -0.03 -3.46
N GLY A 13 4.39 1.30 -3.41
CA GLY A 13 5.31 2.13 -4.18
C GLY A 13 4.85 3.57 -4.36
N GLY A 14 5.68 4.36 -5.05
CA GLY A 14 5.38 5.75 -5.40
C GLY A 14 4.63 5.85 -6.73
N PHE A 15 3.31 6.03 -6.65
CA PHE A 15 2.44 6.07 -7.82
C PHE A 15 2.36 7.47 -8.46
N ASN A 16 2.64 8.52 -7.68
CA ASN A 16 2.49 9.91 -8.11
C ASN A 16 1.07 10.25 -8.60
N GLU A 17 0.07 9.49 -8.14
CA GLU A 17 -1.34 9.70 -8.44
C GLU A 17 -2.03 10.30 -7.22
N LYS A 18 -2.72 11.43 -7.42
CA LYS A 18 -3.55 12.05 -6.39
C LYS A 18 -4.97 11.55 -6.54
N ASN A 19 -5.51 10.93 -5.50
CA ASN A 19 -6.90 10.49 -5.45
C ASN A 19 -7.41 10.51 -4.01
N THR A 20 -8.60 11.06 -3.82
CA THR A 20 -9.29 11.09 -2.53
C THR A 20 -9.65 9.70 -2.01
N THR A 21 -9.76 8.69 -2.88
CA THR A 21 -10.08 7.30 -2.49
C THR A 21 -9.02 6.68 -1.57
N TRP A 22 -7.77 7.11 -1.67
CA TRP A 22 -6.65 6.65 -0.82
C TRP A 22 -5.98 7.80 -0.07
N GLY A 23 -6.78 8.83 0.26
CA GLY A 23 -6.42 9.81 1.26
C GLY A 23 -5.65 11.04 0.79
N ASN A 24 -5.48 11.23 -0.52
CA ASN A 24 -4.96 12.51 -1.00
C ASN A 24 -6.04 13.60 -0.88
N PRO A 25 -5.70 14.84 -0.48
CA PRO A 25 -6.68 15.93 -0.40
C PRO A 25 -7.34 16.30 -1.73
N ASN A 26 -6.73 15.94 -2.85
CA ASN A 26 -7.23 16.24 -4.19
C ASN A 26 -7.19 14.99 -5.08
N THR A 27 -8.04 14.97 -6.10
CA THR A 27 -8.01 13.96 -7.15
C THR A 27 -7.54 14.59 -8.45
N ASN A 28 -6.57 13.98 -9.13
CA ASN A 28 -6.18 14.41 -10.47
C ASN A 28 -7.24 13.97 -11.50
N ALA A 29 -7.30 14.63 -12.65
CA ALA A 29 -8.36 14.38 -13.64
C ALA A 29 -8.25 13.02 -14.36
N ARG A 30 -7.18 12.23 -14.10
CA ARG A 30 -6.90 10.98 -14.81
C ARG A 30 -7.06 9.80 -13.86
N VAL A 31 -8.10 9.01 -14.06
CA VAL A 31 -8.18 7.65 -13.52
C VAL A 31 -7.13 6.82 -14.25
N SER A 32 -6.19 6.22 -13.52
CA SER A 32 -5.16 5.38 -14.13
C SER A 32 -5.67 3.95 -14.38
N GLU A 33 -5.01 3.23 -15.28
CA GLU A 33 -5.22 1.79 -15.48
C GLU A 33 -5.04 1.02 -14.16
N PHE A 34 -4.13 1.48 -13.31
CA PHE A 34 -3.91 0.91 -11.99
C PHE A 34 -5.14 1.08 -11.09
N SER A 35 -5.77 2.26 -11.08
CA SER A 35 -6.98 2.55 -10.30
C SER A 35 -8.14 1.62 -10.70
N ASN A 36 -8.29 1.35 -12.00
CA ASN A 36 -9.27 0.37 -12.47
C ASN A 36 -8.91 -1.05 -12.01
N LEU A 37 -7.65 -1.44 -12.15
CA LEU A 37 -7.18 -2.78 -11.80
C LEU A 37 -7.35 -3.10 -10.31
N VAL A 38 -7.01 -2.16 -9.41
CA VAL A 38 -7.19 -2.37 -7.96
C VAL A 38 -8.67 -2.48 -7.60
N ASN A 39 -9.54 -1.70 -8.24
CA ASN A 39 -10.99 -1.77 -8.03
C ASN A 39 -11.57 -3.09 -8.54
N ASP A 40 -11.21 -3.51 -9.76
CA ASP A 40 -11.69 -4.74 -10.37
C ASP A 40 -11.29 -5.99 -9.59
N LYS A 41 -10.12 -5.95 -8.92
CA LYS A 41 -9.60 -7.05 -8.09
C LYS A 41 -9.93 -6.89 -6.59
N ALA A 42 -10.72 -5.88 -6.22
CA ALA A 42 -11.09 -5.56 -4.85
C ALA A 42 -9.90 -5.39 -3.89
N PHE A 43 -8.77 -4.86 -4.39
CA PHE A 43 -7.66 -4.51 -3.53
C PHE A 43 -8.03 -3.34 -2.63
N LEU A 44 -7.60 -3.42 -1.37
CA LEU A 44 -7.96 -2.47 -0.34
C LEU A 44 -6.74 -1.60 0.00
N SER A 45 -6.93 -0.28 -0.05
CA SER A 45 -5.90 0.69 0.38
C SER A 45 -5.66 0.56 1.88
N LEU A 46 -4.39 0.64 2.30
CA LEU A 46 -4.00 0.74 3.71
C LEU A 46 -3.69 2.17 4.15
N ASN A 47 -3.56 3.10 3.21
CA ASN A 47 -3.32 4.50 3.51
C ASN A 47 -4.46 5.06 4.37
N ASP A 48 -4.11 5.82 5.40
CA ASP A 48 -5.01 6.39 6.41
C ASP A 48 -5.10 7.93 6.35
N ASP A 49 -4.90 8.48 5.15
CA ASP A 49 -4.81 9.92 4.86
C ASP A 49 -3.54 10.61 5.42
N THR A 50 -2.68 9.90 6.16
CA THR A 50 -1.39 10.45 6.58
C THR A 50 -0.52 10.76 5.34
N PRO A 51 -0.02 12.00 5.18
CA PRO A 51 0.81 12.34 4.03
C PRO A 51 2.05 11.45 3.95
N THR A 52 2.36 10.97 2.73
CA THR A 52 3.57 10.20 2.43
C THR A 52 4.61 11.02 1.67
N PHE A 53 4.23 12.21 1.20
CA PHE A 53 5.11 13.18 0.58
C PHE A 53 4.90 14.57 1.19
N ARG A 54 5.99 15.24 1.56
CA ARG A 54 6.01 16.60 2.09
C ARG A 54 7.22 17.35 1.55
N LEU A 55 6.97 18.44 0.82
CA LEU A 55 8.01 19.39 0.47
C LEU A 55 8.31 20.26 1.69
N ASN A 56 9.57 20.31 2.12
CA ASN A 56 9.98 21.12 3.28
C ASN A 56 9.61 22.62 3.17
N SER A 57 9.35 23.12 1.96
CA SER A 57 8.97 24.51 1.68
C SER A 57 7.47 24.80 1.74
N TYR A 58 6.60 23.77 1.75
CA TYR A 58 5.15 23.94 1.73
C TYR A 58 4.50 23.17 2.89
N GLY A 59 3.64 23.84 3.66
CA GLY A 59 2.95 23.23 4.80
C GLY A 59 1.90 22.16 4.44
N SER A 60 1.64 21.92 3.15
CA SER A 60 0.70 20.91 2.66
C SER A 60 1.42 19.62 2.27
N GLY A 61 0.91 18.48 2.74
CA GLY A 61 1.38 17.15 2.36
C GLY A 61 0.47 16.47 1.35
N ASP A 62 1.03 15.56 0.56
CA ASP A 62 0.31 14.70 -0.37
C ASP A 62 0.44 13.23 0.04
N VAL A 63 -0.55 12.41 -0.35
CA VAL A 63 -0.47 10.95 -0.29
C VAL A 63 -0.16 10.45 -1.71
N LEU A 64 1.10 10.08 -1.98
CA LEU A 64 1.60 9.70 -3.31
C LEU A 64 2.26 8.31 -3.33
N ASP A 65 2.78 7.88 -2.19
CA ASP A 65 3.20 6.50 -1.96
C ASP A 65 2.01 5.73 -1.39
N LEU A 66 1.57 4.69 -2.10
CA LEU A 66 0.35 3.95 -1.81
C LEU A 66 0.67 2.50 -1.45
N THR A 67 -0.16 1.92 -0.59
CA THR A 67 -0.07 0.51 -0.22
C THR A 67 -1.45 -0.13 -0.32
N PHE A 68 -1.53 -1.24 -1.04
CA PHE A 68 -2.75 -2.03 -1.21
C PHE A 68 -2.53 -3.48 -0.80
N LYS A 69 -3.54 -4.11 -0.21
CA LYS A 69 -3.57 -5.56 0.08
C LYS A 69 -4.71 -6.23 -0.67
N SER A 70 -4.47 -7.47 -1.08
CA SER A 70 -5.57 -8.34 -1.49
C SER A 70 -6.53 -8.58 -0.30
N PRO A 71 -7.82 -8.85 -0.54
CA PRO A 71 -8.81 -9.05 0.52
C PRO A 71 -8.39 -10.06 1.60
N SER A 72 -7.74 -11.17 1.22
CA SER A 72 -7.33 -12.20 2.19
C SER A 72 -6.25 -11.72 3.17
N LEU A 73 -5.40 -10.76 2.78
CA LEU A 73 -4.34 -10.22 3.62
C LEU A 73 -4.78 -8.99 4.42
N PHE A 74 -5.92 -8.38 4.07
CA PHE A 74 -6.40 -7.16 4.70
C PHE A 74 -6.45 -7.22 6.23
N PRO A 75 -6.99 -8.27 6.89
CA PRO A 75 -7.12 -8.29 8.35
C PRO A 75 -5.81 -8.56 9.10
N TYR A 76 -4.71 -8.86 8.40
CA TYR A 76 -3.45 -9.26 9.04
C TYR A 76 -2.41 -8.14 8.99
N GLY A 77 -1.85 -7.79 10.15
CA GLY A 77 -0.77 -6.81 10.26
C GLY A 77 -1.20 -5.36 10.40
N SER A 78 -0.25 -4.45 10.18
CA SER A 78 -0.40 -3.01 10.44
C SER A 78 0.24 -2.17 9.32
N TRP A 79 -0.11 -0.89 9.27
CA TRP A 79 0.46 0.09 8.35
C TRP A 79 0.65 1.42 9.07
N ARG A 80 1.76 2.11 8.82
CA ARG A 80 1.98 3.50 9.27
C ARG A 80 3.05 4.22 8.47
N VAL A 81 2.95 5.54 8.43
CA VAL A 81 4.05 6.43 7.98
C VAL A 81 5.04 6.62 9.13
N LEU A 82 6.34 6.59 8.82
CA LEU A 82 7.43 6.80 9.77
C LEU A 82 7.97 8.23 9.70
N ASP A 83 8.82 8.57 10.67
CA ASP A 83 9.50 9.87 10.74
C ASP A 83 10.35 10.15 9.50
N ASN A 84 10.47 11.44 9.16
CA ASN A 84 11.28 11.87 8.03
C ASN A 84 12.76 11.55 8.28
N ILE A 85 13.41 10.94 7.29
CA ILE A 85 14.84 10.60 7.26
C ILE A 85 15.66 11.53 6.34
N GLY A 86 15.17 12.75 6.08
CA GLY A 86 15.82 13.75 5.22
C GLY A 86 15.38 13.69 3.76
N SER A 87 14.21 13.12 3.48
CA SER A 87 13.62 12.98 2.14
C SER A 87 12.27 13.69 2.09
N ASP A 88 11.87 14.18 0.91
CA ASP A 88 10.49 14.68 0.73
C ASP A 88 9.46 13.53 0.77
N ARG A 89 9.88 12.28 0.50
CA ARG A 89 9.07 11.08 0.73
C ARG A 89 9.32 10.52 2.12
N LEU A 90 8.24 10.29 2.86
CA LEU A 90 8.24 9.70 4.18
C LEU A 90 8.23 8.17 4.07
N PRO A 91 9.07 7.45 4.85
CA PRO A 91 9.07 6.00 4.81
C PRO A 91 7.73 5.41 5.28
N ILE A 92 7.34 4.28 4.71
CA ILE A 92 6.16 3.51 5.10
C ILE A 92 6.63 2.22 5.75
N LEU A 93 6.02 1.86 6.88
CA LEU A 93 6.15 0.53 7.48
C LEU A 93 4.87 -0.27 7.26
N VAL A 94 5.04 -1.49 6.74
CA VAL A 94 3.98 -2.49 6.62
C VAL A 94 4.39 -3.71 7.43
N GLU A 95 3.58 -4.09 8.40
CA GLU A 95 3.76 -5.32 9.18
C GLU A 95 2.72 -6.33 8.69
N ILE A 96 3.08 -7.62 8.65
CA ILE A 96 2.16 -8.69 8.23
C ILE A 96 2.22 -9.81 9.26
N ASP A 97 1.08 -10.07 9.90
CA ASP A 97 0.94 -11.14 10.89
C ASP A 97 0.67 -12.48 10.20
N LEU A 98 1.73 -13.17 9.79
CA LEU A 98 1.61 -14.49 9.16
C LEU A 98 1.86 -15.61 10.17
N LYS A 99 0.92 -16.56 10.22
CA LYS A 99 1.13 -17.81 10.93
C LYS A 99 2.04 -18.73 10.12
N VAL A 100 3.30 -18.84 10.51
CA VAL A 100 4.23 -19.79 9.91
C VAL A 100 3.94 -21.19 10.43
N ILE A 101 3.43 -22.08 9.58
CA ILE A 101 3.25 -23.51 9.89
C ILE A 101 4.42 -24.28 9.31
N ARG A 102 5.23 -24.92 10.16
CA ARG A 102 6.24 -25.88 9.73
C ARG A 102 5.62 -27.27 9.61
N ILE A 103 5.57 -27.81 8.40
CA ILE A 103 5.19 -29.20 8.17
C ILE A 103 6.47 -30.04 8.22
N GLY A 104 6.65 -30.80 9.29
CA GLY A 104 7.75 -31.74 9.40
C GLY A 104 7.49 -32.97 8.53
N VAL A 105 8.34 -33.21 7.53
CA VAL A 105 8.33 -34.49 6.82
C VAL A 105 8.92 -35.53 7.78
N LYS A 106 8.08 -36.37 8.37
CA LYS A 106 8.56 -37.58 9.04
C LYS A 106 9.03 -38.53 7.95
N ASN A 107 10.34 -38.76 7.87
CA ASN A 107 10.90 -39.83 7.07
C ASN A 107 10.27 -41.15 7.53
N LEU A 108 9.56 -41.82 6.61
CA LEU A 108 9.14 -43.20 6.77
C LEU A 108 10.41 -44.05 6.64
N HIS A 109 10.84 -44.66 7.75
CA HIS A 109 11.76 -45.79 7.78
C HIS A 109 10.97 -47.07 7.99
#